data_AF-A0A2D7XII4-F1
#
_entry.id   AF-A0A2D7XII4-F1
#
_cell.length_a   1.000
_cell.length_b   1.000
_cell.length_c   1.000
_cell.angle_alpha   90.00
_cell.angle_beta   90.00
_cell.angle_gamma   90.00
#
_symmetry.space_group_name_H-M   'P 1'
#
loop_
_entity.id
_entity.type
_entity.pdbx_description
1 polymer ?
#
loop_
_entity_poly.entity_id
_entity_poly.type
_entity_poly.pdbx_seq_one_letter_code
_entity_poly.pdbx_strand_id
1 'polypeptide(L)'
;MVDFDSLKIAAGVIFIMMSGVWIASLFLKDVSIVDSFWGFGFGAIALTLFLANPGGQAQTILTFLVGLWSLRLGLHLFIRWSAEAEEDHRYQKMRRNNPGFWWRSLYIVFGLQGVLMWVIALPVQIALSVPAVSANLWIYP
;
A
#
# COMPACT_ATOMS: atom_id res chain seq x y z
N MET A 1 -5.87 -23.14 2.41
CA MET A 1 -4.44 -22.99 2.01
C MET A 1 -4.30 -21.58 1.49
N VAL A 2 -3.27 -20.83 1.90
CA VAL A 2 -3.04 -19.47 1.35
C VAL A 2 -2.82 -19.61 -0.15
N ASP A 3 -3.63 -18.92 -0.93
CA ASP A 3 -3.47 -18.89 -2.37
C ASP A 3 -2.28 -18.00 -2.73
N PHE A 4 -1.31 -18.58 -3.45
CA PHE A 4 -0.12 -17.85 -3.90
C PHE A 4 -0.47 -16.80 -4.95
N ASP A 5 -1.61 -16.92 -5.66
CA ASP A 5 -2.01 -15.94 -6.66
C ASP A 5 -2.45 -14.63 -5.99
N SER A 6 -3.14 -14.70 -4.86
CA SER A 6 -3.46 -13.55 -4.01
C SER A 6 -2.20 -12.78 -3.57
N LEU A 7 -1.14 -13.48 -3.17
CA LEU A 7 0.14 -12.85 -2.80
C LEU A 7 0.81 -12.14 -3.99
N LYS A 8 0.75 -12.74 -5.19
CA LYS A 8 1.27 -12.14 -6.43
C LYS A 8 0.46 -10.92 -6.85
N ILE A 9 -0.87 -10.96 -6.72
CA ILE A 9 -1.75 -9.83 -7.01
C ILE A 9 -1.39 -8.65 -6.10
N ALA A 10 -1.25 -8.90 -4.79
CA ALA A 10 -0.84 -7.86 -3.84
C ALA A 10 0.53 -7.27 -4.19
N ALA A 11 1.52 -8.11 -4.53
CA ALA A 11 2.83 -7.65 -4.97
C ALA A 11 2.74 -6.80 -6.25
N GLY A 12 1.90 -7.18 -7.21
CA GLY A 12 1.65 -6.43 -8.44
C GLY A 12 1.02 -5.07 -8.18
N VAL A 13 0.01 -4.99 -7.31
CA VAL A 13 -0.62 -3.73 -6.88
C VAL A 13 0.40 -2.81 -6.24
N ILE A 14 1.21 -3.33 -5.31
CA ILE A 14 2.26 -2.56 -4.65
C ILE A 14 3.29 -2.07 -5.66
N PHE A 15 3.73 -2.92 -6.59
CA PHE A 15 4.70 -2.55 -7.61
C PHE A 15 4.19 -1.41 -8.50
N ILE A 16 2.95 -1.52 -8.99
CA ILE A 16 2.31 -0.48 -9.81
C ILE A 16 2.20 0.82 -9.01
N MET A 17 1.74 0.75 -7.76
CA MET A 17 1.57 1.92 -6.92
C MET A 17 2.91 2.58 -6.59
N MET A 18 3.92 1.82 -6.14
CA MET A 18 5.25 2.35 -5.84
C MET A 18 5.93 2.94 -7.08
N SER A 19 5.73 2.35 -8.25
CA SER A 19 6.21 2.91 -9.52
C SER A 19 5.52 4.23 -9.84
N GLY A 20 4.20 4.32 -9.68
CA GLY A 20 3.44 5.55 -9.89
C GLY A 20 3.83 6.67 -8.91
N VAL A 21 3.97 6.34 -7.63
CA VAL A 21 4.40 7.31 -6.60
C VAL A 21 5.86 7.72 -6.81
N TRP A 22 6.73 6.81 -7.26
CA TRP A 22 8.08 7.17 -7.66
C TRP A 22 8.08 8.15 -8.82
N ILE A 23 7.30 7.89 -9.88
CA ILE A 23 7.17 8.83 -11.02
C ILE A 23 6.68 10.19 -10.52
N ALA A 24 5.66 10.23 -9.66
CA ALA A 24 5.17 11.47 -9.06
C ALA A 24 6.27 12.19 -8.24
N SER A 25 7.08 11.44 -7.49
CA SER A 25 8.21 11.98 -6.72
C SER A 25 9.27 12.65 -7.59
N LEU A 26 9.44 12.22 -8.86
CA LEU A 26 10.36 12.86 -9.81
C LEU A 26 9.88 14.27 -10.17
N PHE A 27 8.57 14.44 -10.39
CA PHE A 27 7.96 15.73 -10.74
C PHE A 27 7.86 16.67 -9.54
N LEU A 28 7.45 16.13 -8.39
CA LEU A 28 7.33 16.85 -7.12
C LEU A 28 8.69 17.12 -6.47
N LYS A 29 9.72 16.42 -6.94
CA LYS A 29 11.09 16.49 -6.43
C LYS A 29 11.24 16.10 -4.97
N ASP A 30 10.27 15.35 -4.45
CA ASP A 30 10.17 14.97 -3.06
C ASP A 30 9.90 13.47 -2.94
N VAL A 31 10.84 12.76 -2.31
CA VAL A 31 10.78 11.30 -2.11
C VAL A 31 9.91 10.94 -0.91
N SER A 32 9.66 11.87 0.01
CA SER A 32 8.86 11.64 1.23
C SER A 32 7.38 11.40 0.94
N ILE A 33 6.91 11.73 -0.27
CA ILE A 33 5.54 11.43 -0.72
C ILE A 33 5.19 9.93 -0.59
N VAL A 34 6.17 9.03 -0.65
CA VAL A 34 5.96 7.59 -0.47
C VAL A 34 5.30 7.26 0.88
N ASP A 35 5.67 7.99 1.94
CA ASP A 35 5.14 7.75 3.28
C ASP A 35 3.68 8.18 3.39
N SER A 36 3.26 9.17 2.60
CA SER A 36 1.85 9.60 2.53
C SER A 36 0.96 8.59 1.81
N PHE A 37 1.53 7.78 0.91
CA PHE A 37 0.81 6.77 0.15
C PHE A 37 0.67 5.42 0.88
N TRP A 38 1.29 5.26 2.05
CA TRP A 38 1.17 4.04 2.84
C TRP A 38 -0.27 3.67 3.16
N GLY A 39 -1.04 4.65 3.65
CA GLY A 39 -2.45 4.46 3.96
C GLY A 39 -3.21 3.92 2.75
N PHE A 40 -3.11 4.60 1.61
CA PHE A 40 -3.79 4.21 0.37
C PHE A 40 -3.36 2.82 -0.14
N GLY A 41 -2.10 2.44 0.05
CA GLY A 41 -1.58 1.12 -0.33
C GLY A 41 -2.32 -0.04 0.31
N PHE A 42 -2.57 0.02 1.62
CA PHE A 42 -3.32 -1.04 2.31
C PHE A 42 -4.78 -1.13 1.83
N GLY A 43 -5.40 0.01 1.55
CA GLY A 43 -6.75 0.06 0.98
C GLY A 43 -6.81 -0.54 -0.43
N ALA A 44 -5.83 -0.22 -1.27
CA ALA A 44 -5.72 -0.76 -2.62
C ALA A 44 -5.54 -2.29 -2.60
N ILE A 45 -4.64 -2.80 -1.76
CA ILE A 45 -4.43 -4.25 -1.60
C ILE A 45 -5.74 -4.93 -1.15
N ALA A 46 -6.40 -4.40 -0.12
CA ALA A 46 -7.64 -4.98 0.39
C ALA A 46 -8.74 -5.01 -0.67
N LEU A 47 -8.94 -3.89 -1.38
CA LEU A 47 -9.97 -3.79 -2.41
C LEU A 47 -9.68 -4.72 -3.59
N THR A 48 -8.45 -4.74 -4.09
CA THR A 48 -8.09 -5.60 -5.23
C THR A 48 -8.23 -7.08 -4.88
N LEU A 49 -7.81 -7.49 -3.69
CA LEU A 49 -7.96 -8.89 -3.27
C LEU A 49 -9.40 -9.28 -3.03
N PHE A 50 -10.23 -8.38 -2.49
CA PHE A 50 -11.67 -8.62 -2.35
C PHE A 50 -12.36 -8.79 -3.71
N LEU A 51 -11.97 -8.00 -4.72
CA LEU A 51 -12.50 -8.13 -6.07
C LEU A 51 -12.01 -9.40 -6.78
N ALA A 52 -10.76 -9.80 -6.56
CA ALA A 52 -10.18 -11.02 -7.11
C ALA A 52 -10.73 -12.29 -6.44
N ASN A 53 -11.03 -12.21 -5.14
CA ASN A 53 -11.57 -13.29 -4.33
C ASN A 53 -12.86 -12.82 -3.64
N PRO A 54 -14.01 -12.79 -4.35
CA PRO A 54 -15.28 -12.39 -3.75
C PRO A 54 -15.60 -13.28 -2.54
N GLY A 55 -15.46 -12.71 -1.35
CA GLY A 55 -15.64 -13.41 -0.08
C GLY A 55 -17.06 -13.32 0.46
N GLY A 56 -17.27 -13.91 1.63
CA GLY A 56 -18.53 -13.81 2.37
C GLY A 56 -18.65 -12.50 3.16
N GLN A 57 -19.65 -12.43 4.04
CA GLN A 57 -19.94 -11.23 4.83
C GLN A 57 -18.75 -10.74 5.66
N ALA A 58 -17.93 -11.66 6.19
CA ALA A 58 -16.74 -11.32 6.97
C ALA A 58 -15.68 -10.59 6.12
N GLN A 59 -15.41 -11.05 4.90
CA GLN A 59 -14.46 -10.41 3.99
C GLN A 59 -14.97 -9.03 3.52
N THR A 60 -16.28 -8.88 3.32
CA THR A 60 -16.89 -7.57 3.01
C THR A 60 -16.69 -6.58 4.16
N ILE A 61 -16.98 -6.98 5.40
CA ILE A 61 -16.79 -6.14 6.59
C ILE A 61 -15.30 -5.79 6.77
N LEU A 62 -14.41 -6.77 6.63
CA LEU A 62 -12.97 -6.57 6.73
C LEU A 62 -12.49 -5.54 5.69
N THR A 63 -12.87 -5.73 4.43
CA THR A 63 -12.49 -4.83 3.33
C THR A 63 -13.03 -3.43 3.56
N PHE A 64 -14.26 -3.30 4.05
CA PHE A 64 -14.84 -2.00 4.38
C PHE A 64 -14.09 -1.30 5.53
N LEU A 65 -13.79 -2.01 6.62
CA LEU A 65 -13.07 -1.45 7.77
C LEU A 65 -11.64 -1.07 7.41
N VAL A 66 -10.92 -1.94 6.70
CA VAL A 66 -9.56 -1.66 6.21
C VAL A 66 -9.61 -0.49 5.22
N GLY A 67 -10.58 -0.48 4.30
CA GLY A 67 -10.80 0.63 3.36
C GLY A 67 -11.02 1.96 4.08
N LEU A 68 -11.93 2.01 5.04
CA LEU A 68 -12.23 3.22 5.82
C LEU A 68 -11.01 3.69 6.63
N TRP A 69 -10.32 2.76 7.30
CA TRP A 69 -9.11 3.07 8.05
C TRP A 69 -7.98 3.57 7.13
N SER A 70 -7.77 2.90 6.01
CA SER A 70 -6.75 3.21 5.01
C SER A 70 -6.96 4.59 4.38
N LEU A 71 -8.22 4.94 4.09
CA LEU A 71 -8.61 6.23 3.56
C LEU A 71 -8.39 7.33 4.60
N ARG A 72 -8.83 7.12 5.85
CA ARG A 72 -8.60 8.05 6.94
C ARG A 72 -7.11 8.31 7.16
N LEU A 73 -6.31 7.24 7.22
CA LEU A 73 -4.87 7.32 7.44
C LEU A 73 -4.16 7.98 6.26
N GLY A 74 -4.44 7.53 5.04
CA GLY A 74 -3.84 8.07 3.81
C GLY A 74 -4.18 9.55 3.64
N LEU A 75 -5.43 9.94 3.86
CA LEU A 75 -5.84 11.35 3.79
C LEU A 75 -5.16 12.18 4.87
N HIS A 76 -5.06 11.68 6.11
CA HIS A 76 -4.38 12.40 7.18
C HIS A 76 -2.88 12.63 6.87
N LEU A 77 -2.18 11.61 6.38
CA LEU A 77 -0.77 11.71 6.01
C LEU A 77 -0.57 12.60 4.78
N PHE A 78 -1.44 12.47 3.78
CA PHE A 78 -1.40 13.31 2.58
C PHE A 78 -1.67 14.78 2.89
N ILE A 79 -2.67 15.09 3.72
CA ILE A 79 -2.95 16.46 4.16
C ILE A 79 -1.75 17.00 4.92
N ARG A 80 -1.17 16.22 5.84
CA ARG A 80 0.02 16.63 6.61
C ARG A 80 1.18 16.96 5.68
N TRP A 81 1.50 16.08 4.75
CA TRP A 81 2.55 16.30 3.75
C TRP A 81 2.26 17.51 2.85
N SER A 82 1.01 17.70 2.41
CA SER A 82 0.64 18.86 1.59
C SER A 82 0.63 20.20 2.35
N ALA A 83 0.49 20.14 3.68
CA ALA A 83 0.52 21.30 4.56
C ALA A 83 1.96 21.68 4.97
N GLU A 84 2.94 20.80 4.76
CA GLU A 84 4.35 21.12 4.85
C GLU A 84 4.74 21.98 3.63
N ALA A 85 4.63 23.30 3.80
CA ALA A 85 4.75 24.30 2.74
C ALA A 85 6.17 24.47 2.17
N GLU A 86 7.19 23.85 2.77
CA GLU A 86 8.57 24.02 2.35
C GLU A 86 9.10 22.74 1.68
N GLU A 87 9.62 22.90 0.46
CA GLU A 87 10.62 21.99 -0.09
C GLU A 87 11.79 21.98 0.92
N ASP A 88 11.86 20.94 1.75
CA ASP A 88 12.82 20.83 2.86
C ASP A 88 14.20 21.28 2.36
N HIS A 89 14.76 22.34 2.95
CA HIS A 89 16.03 22.97 2.56
C HIS A 89 17.18 21.94 2.41
N ARG A 90 17.03 20.76 3.02
CA ARG A 90 17.85 19.57 2.88
C ARG A 90 17.88 18.98 1.45
N TYR A 91 16.76 18.92 0.74
CA TYR A 91 16.67 18.38 -0.63
C TYR A 91 17.20 19.35 -1.70
N GLN A 92 17.04 20.66 -1.50
CA GLN A 92 17.72 21.67 -2.33
C GLN A 92 19.25 21.57 -2.22
N LYS A 93 19.79 21.37 -1.01
CA LYS A 93 21.24 21.14 -0.79
C LYS A 93 21.71 19.81 -1.36
N MET A 94 20.91 18.75 -1.26
CA MET A 94 21.28 17.42 -1.77
C MET A 94 21.23 17.33 -3.30
N ARG A 95 20.31 18.05 -3.96
CA ARG A 95 20.30 18.24 -5.43
C ARG A 95 21.57 18.90 -5.97
N ARG A 96 22.17 19.82 -5.20
CA ARG A 96 23.41 20.51 -5.61
C ARG A 96 24.66 19.63 -5.52
N ASN A 97 24.65 18.58 -4.67
CA ASN A 97 25.85 17.81 -4.34
C ASN A 97 25.87 16.35 -4.84
N ASN A 98 24.79 15.80 -5.40
CA ASN A 98 24.75 14.39 -5.85
C ASN A 98 24.09 14.19 -7.22
N PRO A 99 24.85 14.09 -8.32
CA PRO A 99 24.33 13.61 -9.59
C PRO A 99 23.89 12.13 -9.46
N GLY A 100 22.62 11.83 -9.77
CA GLY A 100 22.10 10.44 -9.79
C GLY A 100 21.26 9.99 -8.58
N PHE A 101 20.98 10.87 -7.61
CA PHE A 101 20.17 10.53 -6.42
C PHE A 101 18.78 9.97 -6.75
N TRP A 102 18.18 10.40 -7.87
CA TRP A 102 16.85 9.98 -8.35
C TRP A 102 16.72 8.48 -8.66
N TRP A 103 17.80 7.85 -9.15
CA TRP A 103 17.79 6.41 -9.47
C TRP A 103 18.07 5.56 -8.22
N ARG A 104 18.86 6.09 -7.29
CA ARG A 104 19.14 5.42 -6.01
C ARG A 104 17.92 5.42 -5.08
N SER A 105 17.11 6.48 -5.11
CA SER A 105 15.88 6.54 -4.31
C SER A 105 14.85 5.51 -4.76
N LEU A 106 14.72 5.22 -6.06
CA LEU A 106 13.85 4.16 -6.59
C LEU A 106 14.12 2.81 -5.91
N TYR A 107 15.38 2.36 -5.93
CA TYR A 107 15.69 1.00 -5.51
C TYR A 107 15.79 0.88 -3.98
N ILE A 108 16.36 1.87 -3.30
CA ILE A 108 16.62 1.81 -1.86
C ILE A 108 15.40 2.23 -1.05
N VAL A 109 14.66 3.25 -1.49
CA VAL A 109 13.53 3.79 -0.73
C VAL A 109 12.23 3.12 -1.18
N PHE A 110 11.84 3.29 -2.44
CA PHE A 110 10.56 2.75 -2.93
C PHE A 110 10.53 1.22 -2.94
N GLY A 111 11.64 0.58 -3.30
CA GLY A 111 11.78 -0.88 -3.24
C GLY A 111 11.60 -1.42 -1.82
N LEU A 112 12.34 -0.87 -0.84
CA LEU A 112 12.23 -1.29 0.57
C LEU A 112 10.84 -1.01 1.14
N GLN A 113 10.29 0.18 0.87
CA GLN A 113 8.94 0.56 1.29
C GLN A 113 7.88 -0.37 0.70
N GLY A 114 8.02 -0.77 -0.56
CA GLY A 114 7.15 -1.75 -1.19
C GLY A 114 7.22 -3.13 -0.53
N VAL A 115 8.44 -3.63 -0.25
CA VAL A 115 8.62 -4.92 0.45
C VAL A 115 8.02 -4.86 1.87
N LEU A 116 8.28 -3.79 2.62
CA LEU A 116 7.70 -3.61 3.95
C LEU A 116 6.18 -3.56 3.90
N MET A 117 5.60 -2.82 2.96
CA MET A 117 4.15 -2.78 2.76
C MET A 117 3.59 -4.17 2.47
N TRP A 118 4.25 -4.94 1.61
CA TRP A 118 3.83 -6.30 1.28
C TRP A 118 3.85 -7.22 2.52
N VAL A 119 4.92 -7.17 3.32
CA VAL A 119 5.03 -7.95 4.56
C VAL A 119 3.98 -7.54 5.59
N ILE A 120 3.78 -6.23 5.79
CA ILE A 120 2.83 -5.71 6.78
C ILE A 120 1.39 -5.98 6.36
N ALA A 121 1.11 -6.04 5.06
CA ALA A 121 -0.20 -6.38 4.54
C ALA A 121 -0.53 -7.87 4.61
N LEU A 122 0.39 -8.76 5.01
CA LEU A 122 0.16 -10.22 5.05
C LEU A 122 -1.11 -10.63 5.83
N PRO A 123 -1.47 -10.04 6.99
CA PRO A 123 -2.70 -10.40 7.69
C PRO A 123 -3.95 -10.15 6.83
N VAL A 124 -3.99 -9.03 6.10
CA VAL A 124 -5.09 -8.68 5.19
C VAL A 124 -5.08 -9.61 3.98
N GLN A 125 -3.92 -9.87 3.40
CA GLN A 125 -3.77 -10.77 2.25
C GLN A 125 -4.26 -12.19 2.59
N ILE A 126 -3.85 -12.72 3.74
CA ILE A 126 -4.26 -14.04 4.22
C ILE A 126 -5.77 -14.05 4.47
N ALA A 127 -6.30 -13.07 5.21
CA ALA A 127 -7.72 -13.02 5.55
C ALA A 127 -8.65 -12.94 4.33
N LEU A 128 -8.21 -12.29 3.25
CA LEU A 128 -8.97 -12.21 2.00
C LEU A 128 -8.72 -13.39 1.05
N SER A 129 -7.67 -14.20 1.27
CA SER A 129 -7.36 -15.40 0.49
C SER A 129 -8.05 -16.68 1.00
N VAL A 130 -8.62 -16.64 2.21
CA VAL A 130 -9.31 -17.80 2.80
C VAL A 130 -10.77 -17.82 2.34
N PRO A 131 -11.25 -18.94 1.76
CA PRO A 131 -12.66 -19.11 1.43
C PRO A 131 -13.56 -18.86 2.64
N ALA A 132 -14.74 -18.29 2.43
CA ALA A 132 -15.70 -18.08 3.50
C ALA A 132 -15.94 -19.40 4.25
N VAL A 133 -15.62 -19.43 5.54
CA VAL A 133 -16.04 -20.53 6.41
C VAL A 133 -17.56 -20.48 6.43
N SER A 134 -18.20 -21.43 5.75
CA SER A 134 -19.65 -21.57 5.85
C SER A 134 -19.99 -21.81 7.31
N ALA A 135 -20.88 -21.00 7.88
CA ALA A 135 -21.37 -21.14 9.26
C ALA A 135 -22.04 -22.50 9.56
N ASN A 136 -22.16 -23.36 8.55
CA ASN A 136 -22.78 -24.67 8.56
C ASN A 136 -21.98 -25.74 9.32
N LEU A 137 -20.84 -25.42 9.93
CA LEU A 137 -20.03 -26.38 10.70
C LEU A 137 -20.73 -26.91 11.97
N TRP A 138 -21.86 -26.32 12.35
CA TRP A 138 -22.72 -26.79 13.45
C TRP A 138 -23.90 -27.65 12.97
N ILE A 139 -24.02 -27.90 11.66
CA ILE A 139 -25.12 -28.64 11.04
C ILE A 139 -24.54 -29.89 10.34
N TYR A 140 -24.01 -30.81 11.12
CA TYR A 140 -23.99 -32.24 10.76
C TYR A 140 -24.60 -33.01 11.94
N PRO A 141 -25.46 -34.02 11.67
CA PRO A 141 -26.43 -34.60 12.61
C PRO A 141 -25.80 -35.39 13.76
#